data_AF-A0A7S3B8A6-F1
#
_entry.id   AF-A0A7S3B8A6-F1
#
_cell.length_a   1.000
_cell.length_b   1.000
_cell.length_c   1.000
_cell.angle_alpha   90.00
_cell.angle_beta   90.00
_cell.angle_gamma   90.00
#
_symmetry.space_group_name_H-M   'P 1'
#
loop_
_entity.id
_entity.type
_entity.pdbx_description
1 polymer ?
#
loop_
_entity_poly.entity_id
_entity_poly.type
_entity_poly.pdbx_seq_one_letter_code
_entity_poly.pdbx_strand_id
1 'polypeptide(L)'
;RKAKPADFRALFSGNCDDDFCVGIKLTRRSVRLFTGLHGADIIVASPLGLVRRIERGSTPANLKKGPTGKGRQQQQKKTLEQDELDLIDAPGTSDYLSSIEICVVDHAHMLALQNWAHVSAVGE
;
A
#
# COMPACT_ATOMS: atom_id res chain seq x y z
N ARG A 1 1.30 -30.81 -11.48
CA ARG A 1 1.23 -29.40 -11.96
C ARG A 1 2.36 -29.20 -12.97
N LYS A 2 2.09 -28.76 -14.21
CA LYS A 2 3.14 -28.45 -15.21
C LYS A 2 4.02 -27.30 -14.71
N ALA A 3 5.33 -27.39 -14.94
CA ALA A 3 6.24 -26.27 -14.69
C ALA A 3 5.91 -25.10 -15.62
N LYS A 4 5.90 -23.88 -15.09
CA LYS A 4 5.65 -22.68 -15.89
C LYS A 4 6.81 -22.47 -16.89
N PRO A 5 6.54 -22.00 -18.13
CA PRO A 5 7.57 -21.74 -19.14
C PRO A 5 8.67 -20.78 -18.64
N ALA A 6 9.86 -20.84 -19.24
CA ALA A 6 11.00 -20.00 -18.84
C ALA A 6 10.64 -18.50 -18.91
N ASP A 7 9.97 -18.08 -19.97
CA ASP A 7 9.55 -16.68 -20.17
C ASP A 7 8.56 -16.23 -19.10
N PHE A 8 7.62 -17.10 -18.69
CA PHE A 8 6.73 -16.80 -17.57
C PHE A 8 7.53 -16.57 -16.28
N ARG A 9 8.52 -17.43 -16.03
CA ARG A 9 9.35 -17.30 -14.82
C ARG A 9 10.24 -16.07 -14.87
N ALA A 10 10.65 -15.60 -16.05
CA ALA A 10 11.42 -14.36 -16.20
C ALA A 10 10.54 -13.11 -16.05
N LEU A 11 9.33 -13.10 -16.63
CA LEU A 11 8.41 -11.96 -16.52
C LEU A 11 7.80 -11.82 -15.11
N PHE A 12 7.48 -12.94 -14.48
CA PHE A 12 6.80 -12.98 -13.19
C PHE A 12 7.69 -13.53 -12.08
N SER A 13 9.02 -13.50 -12.25
CA SER A 13 9.93 -13.69 -11.12
C SER A 13 9.94 -12.46 -10.24
N GLY A 14 10.00 -12.66 -8.93
CA GLY A 14 10.08 -11.58 -7.95
C GLY A 14 8.69 -11.14 -7.48
N ASN A 15 8.63 -9.93 -6.93
CA ASN A 15 7.38 -9.33 -6.49
C ASN A 15 6.65 -8.76 -7.71
N CYS A 16 5.48 -9.31 -8.01
CA CYS A 16 4.57 -8.81 -9.05
C CYS A 16 3.30 -8.19 -8.46
N ASP A 17 3.35 -7.79 -7.19
CA ASP A 17 2.24 -7.13 -6.53
C ASP A 17 2.07 -5.71 -7.10
N ASP A 18 0.99 -5.50 -7.86
CA ASP A 18 0.64 -4.23 -8.50
C ASP A 18 0.00 -3.21 -7.52
N ASP A 19 0.25 -3.33 -6.22
CA ASP A 19 -0.33 -2.47 -5.17
C ASP A 19 0.70 -1.63 -4.39
N PHE A 20 1.81 -1.30 -5.06
CA PHE A 20 2.86 -0.46 -4.47
C PHE A 20 2.34 0.94 -4.11
N CYS A 21 2.77 1.43 -2.95
CA CYS A 21 2.60 2.80 -2.50
C CYS A 21 3.76 3.13 -1.59
N VAL A 22 4.49 4.20 -1.89
CA VAL A 22 5.70 4.59 -1.17
C VAL A 22 5.63 6.08 -0.87
N GLY A 23 5.73 6.43 0.41
CA GLY A 23 5.90 7.81 0.84
C GLY A 23 7.38 8.20 0.85
N ILE A 24 7.66 9.39 0.34
CA ILE A 24 8.98 10.01 0.31
C ILE A 24 8.92 11.32 1.06
N LYS A 25 9.80 11.49 2.04
CA LYS A 25 9.94 12.73 2.80
C LYS A 25 11.25 13.44 2.42
N LEU A 26 11.14 14.69 2.01
CA LEU A 26 12.25 15.57 1.71
C LEU A 26 12.68 16.28 2.99
N THR A 27 13.96 16.19 3.31
CA THR A 27 14.57 16.99 4.37
C THR A 27 15.60 17.93 3.75
N ARG A 28 16.09 18.90 4.51
CA ARG A 28 17.07 19.88 4.02
C ARG A 28 18.37 19.24 3.51
N ARG A 29 18.71 18.02 3.95
CA ARG A 29 19.98 17.35 3.62
C ARG A 29 19.84 15.91 3.13
N SER A 30 18.65 15.31 3.23
CA SER A 30 18.44 13.91 2.87
C SER A 30 17.02 13.65 2.38
N VAL A 31 16.87 12.53 1.67
CA VAL A 31 15.57 11.99 1.26
C VAL A 31 15.31 10.74 2.09
N ARG A 32 14.19 10.71 2.83
CA ARG A 32 13.75 9.53 3.59
C ARG A 32 12.72 8.78 2.75
N LEU A 33 13.11 7.59 2.28
CA LEU A 33 12.23 6.67 1.56
C LEU A 33 11.38 5.88 2.55
N PHE A 34 10.27 5.32 2.07
CA PHE A 34 9.34 4.49 2.84
C PHE A 34 8.81 5.18 4.11
N THR A 35 8.58 6.49 4.01
CA THR A 35 7.87 7.23 5.07
C THR A 35 6.37 6.92 4.97
N GLY A 36 5.66 6.94 6.10
CA GLY A 36 4.20 6.83 6.12
C GLY A 36 3.54 7.96 5.33
N LEU A 37 2.36 7.70 4.76
CA LEU A 37 1.75 8.56 3.74
C LEU A 37 1.36 9.95 4.25
N HIS A 38 0.88 10.07 5.50
CA HIS A 38 0.58 11.38 6.10
C HIS A 38 1.81 12.25 6.34
N GLY A 39 2.99 11.63 6.52
CA GLY A 39 4.24 12.33 6.80
C GLY A 39 5.11 12.56 5.57
N ALA A 40 4.66 12.08 4.40
CA ALA A 40 5.36 12.14 3.14
C ALA A 40 5.07 13.46 2.40
N ASP A 41 6.09 13.99 1.73
CA ASP A 41 5.94 15.17 0.86
C ASP A 41 5.60 14.74 -0.57
N ILE A 42 6.04 13.54 -0.98
CA ILE A 42 5.76 12.94 -2.28
C ILE A 42 5.25 11.52 -2.06
N ILE A 43 4.19 11.15 -2.76
CA ILE A 43 3.66 9.78 -2.78
C ILE A 43 3.85 9.22 -4.19
N VAL A 44 4.52 8.07 -4.28
CA VAL A 44 4.66 7.30 -5.52
C VAL A 44 3.86 6.03 -5.34
N ALA A 45 2.77 5.90 -6.10
CA ALA A 45 1.83 4.80 -5.93
C ALA A 45 1.34 4.27 -7.27
N SER A 46 1.04 2.98 -7.28
CA SER A 46 0.21 2.37 -8.29
C SER A 46 -1.22 2.88 -8.13
N PRO A 47 -1.96 3.05 -9.23
CA PRO A 47 -3.38 3.38 -9.20
C PRO A 47 -4.19 2.38 -8.35
N LEU A 48 -3.87 1.10 -8.47
CA LEU A 48 -4.50 0.03 -7.72
C LEU A 48 -4.17 0.08 -6.22
N GLY A 49 -2.90 0.31 -5.89
CA GLY A 49 -2.45 0.44 -4.50
C GLY A 49 -3.09 1.63 -3.77
N LEU A 50 -3.42 2.69 -4.50
CA LEU A 50 -4.12 3.85 -3.96
C LEU A 50 -5.61 3.56 -3.72
N VAL A 51 -6.30 3.02 -4.72
CA VAL A 51 -7.73 2.65 -4.61
C VAL A 51 -7.97 1.68 -3.46
N ARG A 52 -7.17 0.61 -3.36
CA ARG A 52 -7.28 -0.38 -2.25
C ARG A 52 -7.11 0.26 -0.87
N ARG A 53 -6.23 1.26 -0.75
CA ARG A 53 -5.97 1.94 0.53
C ARG A 53 -7.12 2.90 0.89
N ILE A 54 -7.67 3.62 -0.08
CA ILE A 54 -8.85 4.48 0.12
C ILE A 54 -10.07 3.64 0.53
N GLU A 55 -10.32 2.51 -0.14
CA GLU A 55 -11.45 1.63 0.15
C GLU A 55 -11.38 1.06 1.58
N ARG A 56 -10.19 0.60 2.01
CA ARG A 56 -9.94 0.15 3.39
C ARG A 56 -10.12 1.25 4.44
N GLY A 57 -9.82 2.51 4.09
CA GLY A 57 -10.03 3.66 4.97
C GLY A 57 -11.50 4.08 5.08
N SER A 58 -12.31 3.81 4.05
CA SER A 58 -13.73 4.16 4.02
C SER A 58 -14.64 3.14 4.71
N THR A 59 -14.12 1.94 5.00
CA THR A 59 -14.89 0.91 5.72
C THR A 59 -15.01 1.33 7.18
N PRO A 60 -16.23 1.54 7.73
CA PRO A 60 -16.38 1.90 9.14
C PRO A 60 -15.76 0.80 9.99
N ALA A 61 -14.97 1.19 11.00
CA ALA A 61 -14.24 0.32 11.92
C ALA A 61 -15.15 -0.51 12.85
N ASN A 62 -16.18 -1.15 12.31
CA ASN A 62 -17.10 -2.02 13.00
C ASN A 62 -17.19 -3.30 12.17
N LEU A 63 -16.34 -4.27 12.54
CA LEU A 63 -16.28 -5.69 12.14
C LEU A 63 -14.79 -6.10 11.99
N LYS A 64 -14.10 -6.32 13.13
CA LYS A 64 -13.08 -7.37 13.35
C LYS A 64 -12.51 -7.27 14.77
N LYS A 65 -13.30 -7.69 15.77
CA LYS A 65 -12.71 -8.31 16.97
C LYS A 65 -12.31 -9.73 16.57
N GLY A 66 -11.06 -9.90 16.13
CA GLY A 66 -10.46 -11.24 16.00
C GLY A 66 -10.23 -11.86 17.38
N PRO A 67 -10.19 -13.20 17.48
CA PRO A 67 -10.20 -13.89 18.77
C PRO A 67 -8.89 -13.67 19.53
N THR A 68 -9.03 -13.38 20.81
CA THR A 68 -7.98 -13.29 21.82
C THR A 68 -7.27 -14.64 21.99
N GLY A 69 -6.11 -14.80 21.34
CA GLY A 69 -5.19 -15.91 21.57
C GLY A 69 -4.02 -15.49 22.46
N LYS A 70 -4.01 -15.93 23.72
CA LYS A 70 -2.84 -15.90 24.61
C LYS A 70 -1.78 -16.89 24.08
N GLY A 71 -0.55 -16.45 23.83
CA GLY A 71 0.55 -17.41 23.65
C GLY A 71 1.83 -16.89 22.98
N ARG A 72 2.89 -16.79 23.81
CA ARG A 72 4.33 -16.84 23.51
C ARG A 72 4.98 -15.71 22.69
N GLN A 73 5.77 -14.94 23.43
CA GLN A 73 6.87 -14.10 22.99
C GLN A 73 7.86 -14.89 22.13
N GLN A 74 8.26 -14.33 20.97
CA GLN A 74 9.63 -14.38 20.49
C GLN A 74 9.97 -13.04 19.84
N GLN A 75 11.15 -12.55 20.23
CA GLN A 75 11.69 -11.23 19.95
C GLN A 75 11.87 -11.00 18.45
N GLN A 76 11.29 -9.92 17.94
CA GLN A 76 11.97 -9.12 16.94
C GLN A 76 11.74 -7.66 17.31
N LYS A 77 12.85 -6.98 17.58
CA LYS A 77 12.94 -5.58 17.94
C LYS A 77 12.50 -4.76 16.70
N LYS A 78 11.20 -4.71 16.45
CA LYS A 78 10.56 -3.83 15.49
C LYS A 78 10.78 -2.42 16.04
N THR A 79 11.52 -1.60 15.31
CA THR A 79 11.93 -0.26 15.76
C THR A 79 10.67 0.53 16.12
N LEU A 80 10.64 1.14 17.31
CA LEU A 80 9.50 1.93 17.81
C LEU A 80 8.99 2.98 16.80
N GLU A 81 9.87 3.50 15.93
CA GLU A 81 9.52 4.42 14.85
C GLU A 81 8.66 3.79 13.73
N GLN A 82 8.80 2.48 13.50
CA GLN A 82 8.07 1.75 12.46
C GLN A 82 6.62 1.46 12.89
N ASP A 83 6.42 1.14 14.17
CA ASP A 83 5.09 0.90 14.73
C ASP A 83 4.26 2.19 14.86
N GLU A 84 4.89 3.35 15.12
CA GLU A 84 4.20 4.66 15.01
C GLU A 84 3.82 4.99 13.57
N LEU A 85 4.65 4.63 12.58
CA LEU A 85 4.32 4.81 11.16
C LEU A 85 3.12 3.94 10.73
N ASP A 86 3.05 2.70 11.22
CA ASP A 86 1.95 1.76 10.93
C ASP A 86 0.63 2.21 11.61
N LEU A 87 0.69 2.93 12.74
CA LEU A 87 -0.48 3.53 13.42
C LEU A 87 -1.04 4.76 12.68
N ILE A 88 -0.22 5.47 11.91
CA ILE A 88 -0.62 6.61 11.09
C ILE A 88 -1.38 6.15 9.82
N ASP A 89 -1.20 4.89 9.41
CA ASP A 89 -1.93 4.23 8.31
C ASP A 89 -3.12 3.38 8.84
N ALA A 90 -3.60 3.69 10.05
CA ALA A 90 -4.70 2.97 10.69
C ALA A 90 -5.98 2.98 9.82
N PRO A 91 -6.73 1.86 9.79
CA PRO A 91 -7.96 1.75 9.02
C PRO A 91 -8.99 2.78 9.53
N GLY A 92 -9.35 3.74 8.69
CA GLY A 92 -10.31 4.79 9.01
C GLY A 92 -9.87 6.22 8.72
N THR A 93 -8.58 6.47 8.44
CA THR A 93 -8.05 7.82 8.21
C THR A 93 -7.34 7.90 6.86
N SER A 94 -8.07 7.90 5.75
CA SER A 94 -7.49 8.17 4.43
C SER A 94 -7.43 9.67 4.10
N ASP A 95 -7.14 10.50 5.10
CA ASP A 95 -7.11 11.96 4.95
C ASP A 95 -5.79 12.47 4.34
N TYR A 96 -4.76 11.62 4.22
CA TYR A 96 -3.47 11.97 3.61
C TYR A 96 -3.56 12.42 2.14
N LEU A 97 -4.65 12.10 1.44
CA LEU A 97 -4.88 12.58 0.08
C LEU A 97 -5.46 13.98 0.03
N SER A 98 -6.07 14.44 1.12
CA SER A 98 -6.61 15.81 1.21
C SER A 98 -5.50 16.87 1.14
N SER A 99 -4.28 16.52 1.56
CA SER A 99 -3.11 17.39 1.48
C SER A 99 -2.36 17.34 0.14
N ILE A 100 -2.81 16.51 -0.83
CA ILE A 100 -2.19 16.46 -2.15
C ILE A 100 -2.69 17.61 -3.01
N GLU A 101 -1.77 18.49 -3.40
CA GLU A 101 -2.07 19.62 -4.29
C GLU A 101 -1.89 19.28 -5.77
N ILE A 102 -0.94 18.39 -6.08
CA ILE A 102 -0.54 18.05 -7.45
C ILE A 102 -0.54 16.54 -7.61
N CYS A 103 -1.24 16.06 -8.64
CA CYS A 103 -1.24 14.66 -9.04
C CYS A 103 -0.74 14.56 -10.49
N VAL A 104 0.30 13.73 -10.70
CA VAL A 104 0.79 13.39 -12.03
C VAL A 104 0.47 11.92 -12.29
N VAL A 105 -0.23 11.67 -13.40
CA VAL A 105 -0.63 10.33 -13.80
C VAL A 105 0.12 9.97 -15.06
N ASP A 106 1.01 8.98 -14.94
CA ASP A 106 1.69 8.44 -16.10
C ASP A 106 0.76 7.53 -16.91
N HIS A 107 0.83 7.61 -18.24
CA HIS A 107 0.05 6.81 -19.18
C HIS A 107 -1.45 6.64 -18.82
N ALA A 108 -2.15 7.75 -18.53
CA ALA A 108 -3.55 7.74 -18.07
C ALA A 108 -4.54 6.95 -18.97
N HIS A 109 -4.25 6.77 -20.26
CA HIS A 109 -5.06 5.93 -21.15
C HIS A 109 -5.14 4.47 -20.69
N MET A 110 -4.10 3.97 -20.00
CA MET A 110 -4.09 2.62 -19.45
C MET A 110 -5.05 2.46 -18.27
N LEU A 111 -5.30 3.53 -17.51
CA LEU A 111 -6.30 3.53 -16.45
C LEU A 111 -7.72 3.39 -16.99
N ALA A 112 -8.01 3.98 -18.15
CA ALA A 112 -9.33 3.90 -18.77
C ALA A 112 -9.63 2.51 -19.35
N LEU A 113 -8.58 1.77 -19.71
CA LEU A 113 -8.68 0.40 -20.24
C LEU A 113 -8.68 -0.66 -19.12
N GLN A 114 -8.51 -0.26 -17.86
CA GLN A 114 -8.64 -1.16 -16.71
C GLN A 114 -10.11 -1.46 -16.42
N ASN A 115 -10.43 -2.75 -16.32
CA ASN A 115 -11.72 -3.19 -15.83
C ASN A 115 -11.70 -3.24 -14.30
N TRP A 116 -12.15 -2.16 -13.67
CA TRP A 116 -12.20 -2.01 -12.21
C TRP A 116 -13.04 -3.07 -11.50
N ALA A 117 -14.05 -3.64 -12.16
CA ALA A 117 -14.86 -4.71 -11.57
C ALA A 117 -14.07 -6.02 -11.39
N HIS A 118 -13.07 -6.27 -12.25
CA HIS A 118 -12.25 -7.48 -12.15
C HIS A 118 -11.11 -7.32 -11.13
N VAL A 119 -10.67 -6.09 -10.90
CA VAL A 119 -9.64 -5.71 -9.93
C VAL A 119 -10.08 -6.00 -8.49
N SER A 120 -11.37 -5.82 -8.17
CA SER A 120 -11.95 -6.15 -6.86
C SER A 120 -12.09 -7.67 -6.64
N ALA A 121 -12.27 -8.47 -7.70
CA ALA A 121 -12.53 -9.91 -7.61
C ALA A 121 -11.28 -10.77 -7.38
N VAL A 122 -10.08 -10.28 -7.74
CA VAL A 122 -8.81 -11.03 -7.59
C VAL A 122 -8.19 -10.83 -6.20
N GLY A 123 -8.80 -9.99 -5.35
CA GLY A 123 -8.30 -9.65 -4.01
C GLY A 123 -8.90 -10.45 -2.84
N GLU A 124 -9.83 -11.38 -3.09
CA GLU A 124 -10.39 -12.31 -2.08
C GLU A 124 -9.71 -13.68 -2.08
#